data_AF-A0A6H5I284-F1
#
_entry.id   AF-A0A6H5I284-F1
#
_cell.length_a   1.000
_cell.length_b   1.000
_cell.length_c   1.000
_cell.angle_alpha   90.00
_cell.angle_beta   90.00
_cell.angle_gamma   90.00
#
_symmetry.space_group_name_H-M   'P 1'
#
loop_
_entity.id
_entity.type
_entity.pdbx_description
1 polymer ?
#
loop_
_entity_poly.entity_id
_entity_poly.type
_entity_poly.pdbx_seq_one_letter_code
_entity_poly.pdbx_strand_id
1 'polypeptide(L)'
;MFYEESGYPVVANNKIIPLKYTLDKDDGNNRLNFSLVAFGLDGRLRSLDTPNLFCTFLNDVRFGINVNKQCRVYAKELTSREMLFFSPYLLFADKAKSYLSTLPVFTKNKLVAIGVLAGLAVMYSALKAWGYCKRNHNGILKVGVVAWFFIYCLGAIGNVLLLVTTSVCVYIFIFYKGQTVLHILLPADSVETKIYLCTIIAFCFKLVELAALIYRHRNINVFFIDWEQPRVIAPAASYDSPHTSLKKLYDGRFEPDGASKRSKKKSDGSSAEESPREEKMSDQQLQEEMPPPAPSSDRVQQLPVSIWRTYFVANEWFKIQTKRRINIALQIIFTLFMLEIVGLKYWTQPTPELQTDENENSTNEKNFTLRYGVGALVYMFCYTVQWIISITFYERYVKNRMQHFVDLCSVANVSMFIFAYNYYGYYIHGRSVHGYADTDLETLINDLKKEENNLCAHREFLTFCYECIHFNDVHDHDHDHAFAWDAHDNRFPKIVQLQLQYQSVSKDSLTMWMKYLTSQPRSASLINDKHSLVNTIKESMQKYLGEVKITNHIPDKREPEVVFYDATKATINVYSVKPAVFDLILTIAILVYLGFVYLVVYNFSKFYNFATKISSGKSKSS
;
A
#
# COMPACT_ATOMS: atom_id res chain seq x y z
N MET A 1 29.84 2.01 47.44
CA MET A 1 30.04 0.54 47.38
C MET A 1 29.10 -0.06 46.36
N PHE A 2 27.84 0.36 46.43
CA PHE A 2 26.96 0.39 45.28
C PHE A 2 27.37 1.56 44.39
N TYR A 3 27.54 1.29 43.10
CA TYR A 3 27.90 2.28 42.10
C TYR A 3 26.91 2.19 40.95
N GLU A 4 26.61 3.34 40.34
CA GLU A 4 25.96 3.34 39.04
C GLU A 4 26.92 2.77 37.99
N GLU A 5 26.39 2.04 37.01
CA GLU A 5 27.16 1.40 35.94
C GLU A 5 28.01 2.41 35.15
N SER A 6 27.58 3.67 35.08
CA SER A 6 28.32 4.81 34.51
C SER A 6 29.63 5.15 35.24
N GLY A 7 29.76 4.79 36.52
CA GLY A 7 30.95 5.01 37.33
C GLY A 7 32.02 3.92 37.21
N TYR A 8 31.77 2.86 36.42
CA TYR A 8 32.67 1.70 36.28
C TYR A 8 34.13 2.08 35.99
N PRO A 9 34.47 2.87 34.94
CA PRO A 9 35.88 3.13 34.62
C PRO A 9 36.59 3.98 35.69
N VAL A 10 35.88 4.87 36.37
CA VAL A 10 36.43 5.72 37.44
C VAL A 10 36.75 4.91 38.69
N VAL A 11 35.90 3.94 39.03
CA VAL A 11 36.08 3.10 40.22
C VAL A 11 37.11 1.99 39.96
N ALA A 12 37.12 1.40 38.75
CA ALA A 12 38.07 0.36 38.37
C ALA A 12 39.51 0.88 38.35
N ASN A 13 39.76 2.06 37.77
CA ASN A 13 41.10 2.66 37.72
C ASN A 13 41.64 3.06 39.10
N ASN A 14 40.76 3.47 40.02
CA ASN A 14 41.17 3.94 41.36
C ASN A 14 41.25 2.83 42.41
N LYS A 15 40.74 1.63 42.13
CA LYS A 15 40.71 0.48 43.06
C LYS A 15 41.20 -0.80 42.39
N ILE A 16 42.31 -0.70 41.66
CA ILE A 16 43.00 -1.87 41.11
C ILE A 16 43.45 -2.75 42.28
N ILE A 17 42.97 -3.99 42.31
CA ILE A 17 43.45 -4.99 43.27
C ILE A 17 44.89 -5.32 42.85
N PRO A 18 45.91 -5.03 43.66
CA PRO A 18 47.31 -5.09 43.24
C PRO A 18 47.88 -6.53 43.13
N LEU A 19 47.02 -7.54 42.94
CA LEU A 19 47.47 -8.93 42.90
C LEU A 19 48.10 -9.26 41.54
N LYS A 20 49.30 -9.87 41.58
CA LYS A 20 49.84 -10.62 40.44
C LYS A 20 49.24 -12.02 40.49
N TYR A 21 48.25 -12.28 39.63
CA TYR A 21 47.66 -13.61 39.50
C TYR A 21 48.53 -14.50 38.60
N THR A 22 48.62 -15.78 38.93
CA THR A 22 49.27 -16.82 38.13
C THR A 22 48.21 -17.84 37.69
N LEU A 23 48.34 -18.40 36.49
CA LEU A 23 47.45 -19.45 35.99
C LEU A 23 47.83 -20.86 36.49
N ASP A 24 48.88 -20.95 37.30
CA ASP A 24 49.36 -22.22 37.85
C ASP A 24 48.33 -22.79 38.85
N LYS A 25 48.07 -24.10 38.76
CA LYS A 25 47.06 -24.78 39.58
C LYS A 25 47.52 -25.00 41.01
N ASP A 26 48.83 -25.03 41.22
CA ASP A 26 49.45 -25.33 42.52
C ASP A 26 49.82 -24.06 43.30
N ASP A 27 49.69 -22.87 42.70
CA ASP A 27 49.90 -21.59 43.37
C ASP A 27 48.67 -21.22 44.22
N GLY A 28 48.90 -20.98 45.53
CA GLY A 28 47.89 -20.53 46.46
C GLY A 28 47.28 -19.17 46.11
N ASN A 29 47.99 -18.34 45.33
CA ASN A 29 47.52 -17.03 44.88
C ASN A 29 46.44 -17.10 43.78
N ASN A 30 46.16 -18.30 43.26
CA ASN A 30 45.12 -18.53 42.26
C ASN A 30 43.72 -18.74 42.88
N ARG A 31 43.60 -18.89 44.21
CA ARG A 31 42.31 -19.10 44.89
C ARG A 31 41.69 -17.76 45.33
N LEU A 32 40.46 -17.50 44.89
CA LEU A 32 39.66 -16.34 45.25
C LEU A 32 38.63 -16.74 46.31
N ASN A 33 38.79 -16.20 47.52
CA ASN A 33 37.84 -16.40 48.60
C ASN A 33 36.90 -15.19 48.71
N PHE A 34 35.62 -15.42 48.46
CA PHE A 34 34.59 -14.40 48.59
C PHE A 34 33.98 -14.43 50.01
N SER A 35 33.92 -13.29 50.67
CA SER A 35 33.25 -13.11 51.97
C SER A 35 32.13 -12.09 51.88
N LEU A 36 31.08 -12.28 52.67
CA LEU A 36 29.98 -11.32 52.78
C LEU A 36 30.06 -10.64 54.15
N VAL A 37 30.01 -9.31 54.11
CA VAL A 37 29.79 -8.49 55.30
C VAL A 37 28.31 -8.20 55.41
N ALA A 38 27.71 -8.51 56.56
CA ALA A 38 26.33 -8.21 56.87
C ALA A 38 26.23 -6.94 57.73
N PHE A 39 25.41 -5.99 57.28
CA PHE A 39 25.09 -4.77 57.99
C PHE A 39 23.61 -4.80 58.42
N GLY A 40 23.33 -4.32 59.63
CA GLY A 40 21.96 -4.06 60.07
C GLY A 40 21.33 -2.89 59.28
N LEU A 41 20.02 -2.72 59.42
CA LEU A 41 19.29 -1.57 58.86
C LEU A 41 19.78 -0.21 59.41
N ASP A 42 20.41 -0.24 60.58
CA ASP A 42 21.07 0.88 61.25
C ASP A 42 22.50 1.14 60.73
N GLY A 43 22.97 0.36 59.76
CA GLY A 43 24.32 0.48 59.18
C GLY A 43 25.44 -0.09 60.06
N ARG A 44 25.12 -0.72 61.20
CA ARG A 44 26.12 -1.36 62.06
C ARG A 44 26.55 -2.71 61.50
N LEU A 45 27.86 -2.99 61.57
CA LEU A 45 28.43 -4.28 61.23
C LEU A 45 27.87 -5.35 62.18
N ARG A 46 27.25 -6.40 61.62
CA ARG A 46 26.72 -7.54 62.37
C ARG A 46 27.65 -8.73 62.31
N SER A 47 28.06 -9.13 61.11
CA SER A 47 28.95 -10.29 60.92
C SER A 47 29.79 -10.17 59.66
N LEU A 48 30.96 -10.81 59.71
CA LEU A 48 31.81 -11.13 58.57
C LEU A 48 31.89 -12.65 58.53
N ASP A 49 31.25 -13.26 57.53
CA ASP A 49 31.18 -14.72 57.44
C ASP A 49 31.44 -15.20 56.01
N THR A 50 31.89 -16.45 55.92
CA THR A 50 31.91 -17.20 54.67
C THR A 50 30.47 -17.46 54.22
N PRO A 51 30.16 -17.20 52.95
CA PRO A 51 28.79 -16.99 52.51
C PRO A 51 27.99 -18.30 52.41
N ASN A 52 27.07 -18.51 53.37
CA ASN A 52 26.01 -19.53 53.28
C ASN A 52 24.63 -18.87 53.02
N LEU A 53 24.52 -18.15 51.89
CA LEU A 53 23.34 -17.36 51.53
C LEU A 53 22.51 -18.08 50.46
N PHE A 54 21.34 -18.63 50.83
CA PHE A 54 20.37 -19.33 49.97
C PHE A 54 20.91 -20.52 49.13
N CYS A 55 22.24 -20.68 49.13
CA CYS A 55 23.09 -21.59 48.41
C CYS A 55 24.52 -21.42 48.97
N THR A 56 25.34 -22.47 48.91
CA THR A 56 26.79 -22.29 49.08
C THR A 56 27.26 -21.30 48.02
N PHE A 57 27.64 -20.09 48.43
CA PHE A 57 28.15 -19.11 47.49
C PHE A 57 29.55 -19.56 47.04
N LEU A 58 30.08 -18.91 46.01
CA LEU A 58 31.32 -19.23 45.31
C LEU A 58 32.52 -19.45 46.27
N ASN A 59 32.73 -20.68 46.74
CA ASN A 59 33.86 -21.09 47.57
C ASN A 59 34.93 -21.72 46.70
N ASP A 60 36.20 -21.42 46.98
CA ASP A 60 37.37 -21.99 46.29
C ASP A 60 37.37 -21.77 44.76
N VAL A 61 36.94 -20.58 44.33
CA VAL A 61 36.91 -20.20 42.91
C VAL A 61 38.32 -19.84 42.45
N ARG A 62 38.75 -20.41 41.33
CA ARG A 62 40.06 -20.10 40.74
C ARG A 62 39.98 -18.92 39.81
N PHE A 63 41.06 -18.15 39.72
CA PHE A 63 41.17 -17.06 38.76
C PHE A 63 41.12 -17.62 37.32
N GLY A 64 40.41 -16.93 36.42
CA GLY A 64 40.27 -17.33 35.02
C GLY A 64 39.22 -18.41 34.71
N ILE A 65 38.39 -18.80 35.68
CA ILE A 65 37.27 -19.74 35.45
C ILE A 65 35.94 -18.98 35.47
N ASN A 66 35.15 -19.11 34.40
CA ASN A 66 33.76 -18.65 34.38
C ASN A 66 32.87 -19.62 35.15
N VAL A 67 32.29 -19.16 36.26
CA VAL A 67 31.38 -19.97 37.09
C VAL A 67 29.99 -19.34 37.09
N ASN A 68 28.98 -20.11 36.68
CA ASN A 68 27.58 -19.72 36.77
C ASN A 68 26.85 -20.66 37.74
N LYS A 69 26.22 -20.11 38.78
CA LYS A 69 25.48 -20.88 39.79
C LYS A 69 24.06 -20.34 39.91
N GLN A 70 23.08 -21.19 39.62
CA GLN A 70 21.66 -20.90 39.79
C GLN A 70 21.11 -21.67 40.98
N CYS A 71 20.25 -21.01 41.76
CA CYS A 71 19.74 -21.52 43.02
C CYS A 71 18.23 -21.33 43.11
N ARG A 72 17.54 -22.31 43.69
CA ARG A 72 16.09 -22.27 43.94
C ARG A 72 15.87 -21.98 45.42
N VAL A 73 15.05 -20.98 45.71
CA VAL A 73 14.72 -20.55 47.07
C VAL A 73 13.22 -20.64 47.25
N TYR A 74 12.78 -21.13 48.41
CA TYR A 74 11.36 -21.20 48.72
C TYR A 74 10.89 -19.90 49.37
N ALA A 75 9.69 -19.42 49.03
CA ALA A 75 9.14 -18.17 49.58
C ALA A 75 9.07 -18.17 51.12
N LYS A 76 8.85 -19.33 51.75
CA LYS A 76 8.83 -19.50 53.21
C LYS A 76 10.16 -19.17 53.88
N GLU A 77 11.29 -19.37 53.20
CA GLU A 77 12.64 -19.07 53.71
C GLU A 77 12.95 -17.57 53.67
N LEU A 78 12.23 -16.81 52.84
CA LEU A 78 12.39 -15.35 52.74
C LEU A 78 11.65 -14.62 53.86
N THR A 79 10.53 -15.17 54.34
CA THR A 79 9.68 -14.51 55.36
C THR A 79 10.23 -14.66 56.78
N SER A 80 11.07 -15.66 57.05
CA SER A 80 11.54 -15.99 58.41
C SER A 80 12.89 -15.37 58.78
N ARG A 81 13.52 -14.59 57.90
CA ARG A 81 14.85 -14.00 58.13
C ARG A 81 14.80 -12.49 58.35
N GLU A 82 15.73 -12.01 59.15
CA GLU A 82 15.94 -10.58 59.37
C GLU A 82 16.46 -9.88 58.09
N MET A 83 15.98 -8.66 57.84
CA MET A 83 16.48 -7.84 56.73
C MET A 83 17.87 -7.29 57.05
N LEU A 84 18.88 -7.84 56.39
CA LEU A 84 20.28 -7.42 56.49
C LEU A 84 20.78 -6.95 55.11
N PHE A 85 21.64 -5.92 55.12
CA PHE A 85 22.36 -5.49 53.92
C PHE A 85 23.64 -6.29 53.78
N PHE A 86 23.80 -6.96 52.65
CA PHE A 86 25.01 -7.73 52.36
C PHE A 86 25.91 -6.99 51.39
N SER A 87 27.21 -6.94 51.70
CA SER A 87 28.22 -6.45 50.77
C SER A 87 29.29 -7.51 50.51
N PRO A 88 29.62 -7.79 49.24
CA PRO A 88 30.69 -8.71 48.89
C PRO A 88 32.08 -8.08 49.09
N TYR A 89 32.99 -8.90 49.58
CA TYR A 89 34.41 -8.62 49.71
C TYR A 89 35.22 -9.78 49.17
N LEU A 90 36.41 -9.47 48.65
CA LEU A 90 37.40 -10.44 48.24
C LEU A 90 38.49 -10.52 49.31
N LEU A 91 38.71 -11.74 49.82
CA LEU A 91 39.88 -12.10 50.60
C LEU A 91 40.94 -12.66 49.67
N PHE A 92 42.14 -12.10 49.72
CA PHE A 92 43.29 -12.61 48.99
C PHE A 92 44.54 -12.60 49.88
N ALA A 93 45.48 -13.50 49.60
CA ALA A 93 46.77 -13.53 50.27
C ALA A 93 47.86 -13.01 49.32
N ASP A 94 48.76 -12.18 49.82
CA ASP A 94 50.00 -11.79 49.14
C ASP A 94 51.15 -11.87 50.15
N LYS A 95 52.23 -12.59 49.79
CA LYS A 95 53.45 -12.75 50.61
C LYS A 95 53.17 -13.02 52.11
N ALA A 96 52.31 -14.01 52.39
CA ALA A 96 51.89 -14.44 53.73
C ALA A 96 51.05 -13.42 54.55
N LYS A 97 50.54 -12.34 53.93
CA LYS A 97 49.55 -11.43 54.54
C LYS A 97 48.21 -11.55 53.83
N SER A 98 47.12 -11.65 54.60
CA SER A 98 45.75 -11.65 54.07
C SER A 98 45.22 -10.22 53.97
N TYR A 99 44.69 -9.87 52.80
CA TYR A 99 44.07 -8.58 52.51
C TYR A 99 42.57 -8.77 52.22
N LEU A 100 41.80 -7.76 52.60
CA LEU A 100 40.35 -7.71 52.38
C LEU A 100 40.04 -6.51 51.48
N SER A 101 39.50 -6.75 50.29
CA SER A 101 39.12 -5.70 49.34
C SER A 101 37.62 -5.67 49.07
N THR A 102 37.05 -4.48 48.99
CA THR A 102 35.62 -4.27 48.70
C THR A 102 35.34 -4.59 47.23
N LEU A 103 34.36 -5.45 46.96
CA LEU A 103 33.91 -5.68 45.58
C LEU A 103 32.84 -4.65 45.22
N PRO A 104 33.00 -3.87 44.13
CA PRO A 104 31.99 -2.91 43.72
C PRO A 104 30.73 -3.64 43.23
N VAL A 105 29.57 -3.24 43.74
CA VAL A 105 28.27 -3.78 43.29
C VAL A 105 27.63 -2.76 42.37
N PHE A 106 27.40 -3.13 41.11
CA PHE A 106 26.80 -2.22 40.13
C PHE A 106 25.29 -2.40 40.08
N THR A 107 24.55 -1.32 40.33
CA THR A 107 23.10 -1.30 40.21
C THR A 107 22.71 -0.92 38.78
N LYS A 108 22.02 -1.84 38.09
CA LYS A 108 21.53 -1.60 36.72
C LYS A 108 20.33 -0.66 36.73
N ASN A 109 20.55 0.60 36.35
CA ASN A 109 19.45 1.53 36.08
C ASN A 109 18.94 1.31 34.64
N LYS A 110 17.69 0.84 34.52
CA LYS A 110 17.09 0.39 33.26
C LYS A 110 16.63 1.57 32.39
N LEU A 111 17.11 1.59 31.14
CA LEU A 111 16.36 1.81 29.89
C LEU A 111 15.36 2.99 29.79
N VAL A 112 15.68 4.13 30.39
CA VAL A 112 14.88 5.37 30.25
C VAL A 112 14.70 5.77 28.77
N ALA A 113 15.73 5.55 27.94
CA ALA A 113 15.71 5.94 26.52
C ALA A 113 14.62 5.22 25.70
N ILE A 114 14.36 3.92 25.92
CA ILE A 114 13.30 3.20 25.19
C ILE A 114 11.93 3.74 25.59
N GLY A 115 11.72 4.04 26.88
CA GLY A 115 10.45 4.60 27.36
C GLY A 115 10.14 5.96 26.74
N VAL A 116 11.11 6.87 26.72
CA VAL A 116 10.96 8.22 26.14
C VAL A 116 10.69 8.14 24.63
N LEU A 117 11.48 7.36 23.89
CA LEU A 117 11.31 7.22 22.44
C LEU A 117 10.01 6.50 22.06
N ALA A 118 9.56 5.52 22.86
CA ALA A 118 8.27 4.88 22.66
C ALA A 118 7.11 5.86 22.87
N GLY A 119 7.19 6.74 23.87
CA GLY A 119 6.21 7.81 24.06
C GLY A 119 6.10 8.74 22.85
N LEU A 120 7.25 9.18 22.31
CA LEU A 120 7.30 9.98 21.08
C LEU A 120 6.74 9.23 19.87
N ALA A 121 7.00 7.91 19.77
CA ALA A 121 6.46 7.08 18.70
C ALA A 121 4.92 6.96 18.75
N VAL A 122 4.33 6.88 19.95
CA VAL A 122 2.87 6.88 20.12
C VAL A 122 2.28 8.22 19.70
N MET A 123 2.91 9.34 20.09
CA MET A 123 2.48 10.68 19.67
C MET A 123 2.53 10.84 18.15
N TYR A 124 3.62 10.40 17.51
CA TYR A 124 3.76 10.39 16.05
C TYR A 124 2.68 9.52 15.38
N SER A 125 2.34 8.38 15.97
CA SER A 125 1.30 7.49 15.47
C SER A 125 -0.10 8.10 15.59
N ALA A 126 -0.36 8.84 16.67
CA ALA A 126 -1.60 9.61 16.84
C ALA A 126 -1.75 10.70 15.77
N LEU A 127 -0.67 11.43 15.46
CA LEU A 127 -0.66 12.42 14.38
C LEU A 127 -0.95 11.78 13.02
N LYS A 128 -0.36 10.61 12.73
CA LYS A 128 -0.67 9.85 11.51
C LYS A 128 -2.11 9.38 11.45
N ALA A 129 -2.65 8.86 12.55
CA ALA A 129 -4.02 8.41 12.65
C ALA A 129 -5.03 9.56 12.51
N TRP A 130 -4.73 10.73 13.07
CA TRP A 130 -5.53 11.94 12.87
C TRP A 130 -5.50 12.37 11.40
N GLY A 131 -4.33 12.42 10.76
CA GLY A 131 -4.23 12.70 9.33
C GLY A 131 -5.05 11.71 8.49
N TYR A 132 -5.07 10.43 8.85
CA TYR A 132 -5.92 9.41 8.23
C TYR A 132 -7.42 9.69 8.45
N CYS A 133 -7.81 10.07 9.67
CA CYS A 133 -9.19 10.42 10.00
C CYS A 133 -9.69 11.61 9.17
N LYS A 134 -8.88 12.68 9.08
CA LYS A 134 -9.18 13.88 8.31
C LYS A 134 -9.36 13.57 6.81
N ARG A 135 -8.45 12.77 6.22
CA ARG A 135 -8.49 12.43 4.79
C ARG A 135 -9.65 11.50 4.39
N ASN A 136 -10.22 10.77 5.34
CA ASN A 136 -11.37 9.90 5.09
C ASN A 136 -12.72 10.55 5.44
N HIS A 137 -12.74 11.84 5.82
CA HIS A 137 -13.97 12.56 6.23
C HIS A 137 -14.78 11.78 7.27
N ASN A 138 -14.11 11.04 8.15
CA ASN A 138 -14.78 10.36 9.25
C ASN A 138 -14.99 11.38 10.38
N GLY A 139 -16.18 11.99 10.46
CA GLY A 139 -16.55 12.91 11.54
C GLY A 139 -16.55 12.28 12.95
N ILE A 140 -16.40 10.95 13.06
CA ILE A 140 -16.39 10.17 14.31
C ILE A 140 -15.26 9.12 14.26
N LEU A 141 -14.69 8.78 15.42
CA LEU A 141 -13.78 7.65 15.62
C LEU A 141 -14.45 6.31 15.25
N LYS A 142 -14.40 5.95 13.97
CA LYS A 142 -14.82 4.61 13.51
C LYS A 142 -13.78 3.57 13.91
N VAL A 143 -14.21 2.32 14.11
CA VAL A 143 -13.35 1.15 14.42
C VAL A 143 -12.15 1.05 13.47
N GLY A 144 -12.34 1.37 12.19
CA GLY A 144 -11.26 1.39 11.20
C GLY A 144 -10.14 2.39 11.51
N VAL A 145 -10.46 3.59 12.02
CA VAL A 145 -9.45 4.60 12.38
C VAL A 145 -8.64 4.14 13.59
N VAL A 146 -9.30 3.54 14.57
CA VAL A 146 -8.66 2.96 15.76
C VAL A 146 -7.74 1.79 15.38
N ALA A 147 -8.19 0.89 14.50
CA ALA A 147 -7.35 -0.20 14.00
C ALA A 147 -6.08 0.33 13.28
N TRP A 148 -6.23 1.37 12.44
CA TRP A 148 -5.09 2.00 11.79
C TRP A 148 -4.14 2.70 12.78
N PHE A 149 -4.66 3.31 13.85
CA PHE A 149 -3.83 3.86 14.92
C PHE A 149 -2.94 2.78 15.55
N PHE A 150 -3.50 1.62 15.89
CA PHE A 150 -2.71 0.51 16.45
C PHE A 150 -1.64 0.00 15.46
N ILE A 151 -1.97 -0.11 14.17
CA ILE A 151 -1.00 -0.50 13.14
C ILE A 151 0.14 0.52 13.05
N TYR A 152 -0.15 1.82 13.07
CA TYR A 152 0.87 2.86 13.08
C TYR A 152 1.72 2.83 14.36
N CYS A 153 1.11 2.58 15.52
CA CYS A 153 1.82 2.42 16.80
C CYS A 153 2.81 1.24 16.75
N LEU A 154 2.37 0.07 16.29
CA LEU A 154 3.25 -1.10 16.14
C LEU A 154 4.42 -0.78 15.21
N GLY A 155 4.14 -0.15 14.05
CA GLY A 155 5.17 0.28 13.11
C GLY A 155 6.17 1.28 13.69
N ALA A 156 5.68 2.28 14.43
CA ALA A 156 6.53 3.32 15.04
C ALA A 156 7.38 2.77 16.18
N ILE A 157 6.80 1.93 17.06
CA ILE A 157 7.53 1.23 18.11
C ILE A 157 8.57 0.29 17.50
N GLY A 158 8.23 -0.43 16.43
CA GLY A 158 9.18 -1.27 15.69
C GLY A 158 10.37 -0.48 15.15
N ASN A 159 10.15 0.72 14.59
CA ASN A 159 11.23 1.62 14.18
C ASN A 159 12.13 2.03 15.35
N VAL A 160 11.54 2.41 16.49
CA VAL A 160 12.30 2.81 17.68
C VAL A 160 13.15 1.65 18.19
N LEU A 161 12.58 0.45 18.29
CA LEU A 161 13.31 -0.73 18.74
C LEU A 161 14.47 -1.07 17.80
N LEU A 162 14.26 -1.03 16.47
CA LEU A 162 15.33 -1.23 15.50
C LEU A 162 16.42 -0.17 15.61
N LEU A 163 16.04 1.10 15.76
CA LEU A 163 16.99 2.21 15.91
C LEU A 163 17.83 2.03 17.18
N VAL A 164 17.19 1.79 18.33
CA VAL A 164 17.89 1.64 19.61
C VAL A 164 18.80 0.41 19.59
N THR A 165 18.29 -0.75 19.16
CA THR A 165 19.09 -1.98 19.12
C THR A 165 20.28 -1.87 18.16
N THR A 166 20.09 -1.28 16.98
CA THR A 166 21.17 -1.03 16.02
C THR A 166 22.19 -0.05 16.56
N SER A 167 21.76 1.08 17.12
CA SER A 167 22.68 2.05 17.73
C SER A 167 23.49 1.45 18.87
N VAL A 168 22.87 0.64 19.75
CA VAL A 168 23.58 -0.04 20.85
C VAL A 168 24.59 -1.06 20.33
N CYS A 169 24.22 -1.88 19.34
CA CYS A 169 25.14 -2.87 18.77
C CYS A 169 26.31 -2.22 18.03
N VAL A 170 26.05 -1.13 17.29
CA VAL A 170 27.09 -0.35 16.60
C VAL A 170 27.99 0.36 17.60
N TYR A 171 27.43 0.97 18.65
CA TYR A 171 28.20 1.57 19.74
C TYR A 171 29.13 0.54 20.39
N ILE A 172 28.59 -0.61 20.80
CA ILE A 172 29.38 -1.69 21.41
C ILE A 172 30.48 -2.14 20.43
N PHE A 173 30.16 -2.36 19.16
CA PHE A 173 31.15 -2.77 18.16
C PHE A 173 32.29 -1.76 18.03
N ILE A 174 31.99 -0.47 17.82
CA ILE A 174 33.00 0.58 17.59
C ILE A 174 33.91 0.71 18.82
N PHE A 175 33.33 0.83 20.02
CA PHE A 175 34.12 1.04 21.23
C PHE A 175 34.83 -0.22 21.71
N TYR A 176 34.25 -1.41 21.50
CA TYR A 176 34.88 -2.67 21.88
C TYR A 176 36.10 -3.00 21.02
N LYS A 177 36.03 -2.74 19.70
CA LYS A 177 37.16 -2.96 18.77
C LYS A 177 38.14 -1.79 18.74
N GLY A 178 37.68 -0.57 19.05
CA GLY A 178 38.51 0.64 19.06
C GLY A 178 39.27 0.90 20.36
N GLN A 179 39.27 -0.03 21.32
CA GLN A 179 39.90 0.18 22.62
C GLN A 179 41.37 -0.27 22.63
N THR A 180 42.26 0.61 23.09
CA THR A 180 43.67 0.30 23.41
C THR A 180 43.86 -0.10 24.88
N VAL A 181 42.91 0.30 25.74
CA VAL A 181 42.84 -0.03 27.17
C VAL A 181 41.42 -0.50 27.47
N LEU A 182 41.25 -1.53 28.31
CA LEU A 182 39.96 -2.14 28.63
C LEU A 182 39.01 -1.15 29.31
N HIS A 183 38.06 -0.60 28.56
CA HIS A 183 37.03 0.31 29.08
C HIS A 183 35.61 -0.26 28.96
N ILE A 184 35.33 -1.03 27.91
CA ILE A 184 34.00 -1.58 27.62
C ILE A 184 34.10 -3.08 27.39
N LEU A 185 33.31 -3.83 28.16
CA LEU A 185 33.18 -5.28 28.07
C LEU A 185 32.03 -5.66 27.12
N LEU A 186 32.13 -6.85 26.54
CA LEU A 186 31.01 -7.45 25.80
C LEU A 186 29.79 -7.61 26.73
N PRO A 187 28.56 -7.43 26.22
CA PRO A 187 27.35 -7.61 27.02
C PRO A 187 27.28 -9.02 27.59
N ALA A 188 26.90 -9.14 28.86
CA ALA A 188 26.56 -10.43 29.46
C ALA A 188 25.36 -11.08 28.74
N ASP A 189 25.27 -12.41 28.77
CA ASP A 189 24.22 -13.21 28.11
C ASP A 189 22.79 -12.69 28.38
N SER A 190 22.54 -12.22 29.60
CA SER A 190 21.25 -11.66 30.00
C SER A 190 20.86 -10.36 29.28
N VAL A 191 21.85 -9.55 28.87
CA VAL A 191 21.67 -8.32 28.10
C VAL A 191 21.58 -8.66 26.62
N GLU A 192 22.44 -9.56 26.13
CA GLU A 192 22.40 -10.04 24.76
C GLU A 192 21.05 -10.69 24.40
N THR A 193 20.52 -11.53 25.29
CA THR A 193 19.18 -12.15 25.12
C THR A 193 18.08 -11.09 24.99
N LYS A 194 18.21 -9.95 25.69
CA LYS A 194 17.24 -8.84 25.59
C LYS A 194 17.35 -8.13 24.25
N ILE A 195 18.58 -7.85 23.79
CA ILE A 195 18.82 -7.25 22.47
C ILE A 195 18.22 -8.15 21.39
N TYR A 196 18.50 -9.46 21.45
CA TYR A 196 17.95 -10.46 20.53
C TYR A 196 16.41 -10.46 20.54
N LEU A 197 15.78 -10.55 21.71
CA LEU A 197 14.32 -10.52 21.83
C LEU A 197 13.72 -9.22 21.29
N CYS A 198 14.32 -8.07 21.58
CA CYS A 198 13.89 -6.77 21.06
C CYS A 198 13.94 -6.72 19.52
N THR A 199 14.98 -7.29 18.89
CA THR A 199 15.08 -7.33 17.43
C THR A 199 13.98 -8.21 16.80
N ILE A 200 13.65 -9.35 17.41
CA ILE A 200 12.55 -10.22 16.93
C ILE A 200 11.20 -9.50 17.02
N ILE A 201 10.92 -8.88 18.17
CA ILE A 201 9.67 -8.12 18.36
C ILE A 201 9.56 -7.00 17.33
N ALA A 202 10.64 -6.27 17.10
CA ALA A 202 10.66 -5.18 16.13
C ALA A 202 10.41 -5.67 14.68
N PHE A 203 11.00 -6.81 14.30
CA PHE A 203 10.75 -7.46 13.02
C PHE A 203 9.27 -7.85 12.85
N CYS A 204 8.67 -8.49 13.85
CA CYS A 204 7.26 -8.86 13.83
C CYS A 204 6.34 -7.64 13.67
N PHE A 205 6.60 -6.56 14.40
CA PHE A 205 5.82 -5.34 14.28
C PHE A 205 5.94 -4.71 12.89
N LYS A 206 7.13 -4.75 12.28
CA LYS A 206 7.33 -4.29 10.90
C LYS A 206 6.63 -5.15 9.86
N LEU A 207 6.58 -6.45 10.07
CA LEU A 207 5.87 -7.36 9.19
C LEU A 207 4.36 -7.05 9.19
N VAL A 208 3.79 -6.81 10.37
CA VAL A 208 2.38 -6.41 10.52
C VAL A 208 2.09 -5.08 9.82
N GLU A 209 2.93 -4.05 10.02
CA GLU A 209 2.78 -2.76 9.33
C GLU A 209 2.85 -2.92 7.81
N LEU A 210 3.83 -3.69 7.31
CA LEU A 210 3.99 -3.93 5.88
C LEU A 210 2.77 -4.65 5.28
N ALA A 211 2.27 -5.69 5.94
CA ALA A 211 1.08 -6.43 5.50
C ALA A 211 -0.16 -5.52 5.44
N ALA A 212 -0.35 -4.64 6.44
CA ALA A 212 -1.43 -3.67 6.43
C ALA A 212 -1.29 -2.64 5.29
N LEU A 213 -0.07 -2.17 5.00
CA LEU A 213 0.18 -1.28 3.88
C LEU A 213 -0.11 -1.94 2.52
N ILE A 214 0.25 -3.23 2.35
CA ILE A 214 -0.08 -4.01 1.14
C ILE A 214 -1.59 -4.18 1.01
N TYR A 215 -2.28 -4.54 2.10
CA TYR A 215 -3.74 -4.66 2.11
C TYR A 215 -4.42 -3.35 1.67
N ARG A 216 -3.92 -2.20 2.13
CA ARG A 216 -4.40 -0.88 1.70
C ARG A 216 -4.12 -0.63 0.23
N HIS A 217 -2.94 -1.00 -0.27
CA HIS A 217 -2.54 -0.74 -1.65
C HIS A 217 -3.42 -1.47 -2.68
N ARG A 218 -4.01 -2.61 -2.31
CA ARG A 218 -4.97 -3.34 -3.15
C ARG A 218 -6.21 -2.52 -3.52
N ASN A 219 -6.64 -1.60 -2.65
CA ASN A 219 -7.92 -0.89 -2.78
C ASN A 219 -7.76 0.55 -3.29
N ILE A 220 -6.73 0.84 -4.07
CA ILE A 220 -6.50 2.16 -4.66
C ILE A 220 -7.26 2.24 -5.99
N ASN A 221 -8.11 3.26 -6.13
CA ASN A 221 -8.82 3.54 -7.37
C ASN A 221 -8.05 4.57 -8.19
N VAL A 222 -7.78 4.25 -9.46
CA VAL A 222 -7.12 5.14 -10.42
C VAL A 222 -8.08 5.40 -11.56
N PHE A 223 -8.31 6.67 -11.86
CA PHE A 223 -9.17 7.13 -12.94
C PHE A 223 -8.32 7.83 -14.00
N PHE A 224 -8.60 7.55 -15.27
CA PHE A 224 -8.00 8.24 -16.41
C PHE A 224 -9.05 9.15 -17.05
N ILE A 225 -8.64 10.36 -17.41
CA ILE A 225 -9.47 11.37 -18.07
C ILE A 225 -8.84 11.63 -19.43
N ASP A 226 -9.47 11.14 -20.48
CA ASP A 226 -9.06 11.39 -21.86
C ASP A 226 -9.70 12.70 -22.34
N TRP A 227 -8.87 13.68 -22.69
CA TRP A 227 -9.32 15.01 -23.12
C TRP A 227 -9.57 15.12 -24.63
N GLU A 228 -9.43 14.02 -25.37
CA GLU A 228 -9.65 14.02 -26.82
C GLU A 228 -11.12 14.17 -27.16
N GLN A 229 -11.37 14.99 -28.18
CA GLN A 229 -12.72 15.23 -28.68
C GLN A 229 -13.02 14.32 -29.87
N PRO A 230 -14.28 13.84 -30.02
CA PRO A 230 -14.68 13.06 -31.18
C PRO A 230 -14.53 13.89 -32.46
N ARG A 231 -13.91 13.30 -33.49
CA ARG A 231 -13.69 13.98 -34.77
C ARG A 231 -14.98 14.00 -35.59
N VAL A 232 -15.36 15.18 -36.05
CA VAL A 232 -16.42 15.35 -37.03
C VAL A 232 -15.81 15.24 -38.42
N ILE A 233 -16.13 14.18 -39.15
CA ILE A 233 -15.86 14.13 -40.59
C ILE A 233 -17.03 14.81 -41.28
N ALA A 234 -16.79 15.94 -41.92
CA ALA A 234 -17.71 16.45 -42.92
C ALA A 234 -17.78 15.41 -44.05
N PRO A 235 -18.97 14.96 -44.49
CA PRO A 235 -19.06 13.99 -45.58
C PRO A 235 -18.26 14.53 -46.75
N ALA A 236 -17.25 13.75 -47.17
CA ALA A 236 -16.51 14.07 -48.39
C ALA A 236 -17.57 14.23 -49.49
N ALA A 237 -17.59 15.40 -50.15
CA ALA A 237 -18.46 15.61 -51.29
C ALA A 237 -18.32 14.40 -52.22
N SER A 238 -19.45 13.74 -52.52
CA SER A 238 -19.48 12.58 -53.42
C SER A 238 -18.69 12.94 -54.67
N TYR A 239 -17.50 12.35 -54.83
CA TYR A 239 -16.76 12.46 -56.08
C TYR A 239 -17.49 11.57 -57.08
N ASP A 240 -18.50 12.14 -57.74
CA ASP A 240 -19.16 11.50 -58.86
C ASP A 240 -18.14 11.38 -59.99
N SER A 241 -17.56 10.18 -60.13
CA SER A 241 -16.76 9.84 -61.29
C SER A 241 -17.55 10.16 -62.58
N PRO A 242 -16.94 10.72 -63.64
CA PRO A 242 -17.64 11.11 -64.87
C PRO A 242 -18.45 9.99 -65.55
N HIS A 243 -18.21 8.73 -65.17
CA HIS A 243 -18.88 7.57 -65.73
C HIS A 243 -20.28 7.29 -65.15
N THR A 244 -20.66 7.84 -63.98
CA THR A 244 -21.98 7.60 -63.38
C THR A 244 -23.04 8.64 -63.79
N SER A 245 -22.64 9.82 -64.23
CA SER A 245 -23.54 10.87 -64.72
C SER A 245 -24.07 10.58 -66.14
N LEU A 246 -23.25 9.95 -67.00
CA LEU A 246 -23.68 9.49 -68.33
C LEU A 246 -24.72 8.38 -68.26
N LYS A 247 -24.60 7.44 -67.31
CA LYS A 247 -25.57 6.33 -67.18
C LYS A 247 -26.98 6.84 -66.82
N LYS A 248 -27.08 7.84 -65.95
CA LYS A 248 -28.35 8.50 -65.59
C LYS A 248 -28.98 9.29 -66.74
N LEU A 249 -28.19 9.79 -67.69
CA LEU A 249 -28.67 10.53 -68.87
C LEU A 249 -29.22 9.63 -70.00
N TYR A 250 -28.90 8.33 -69.99
CA TYR A 250 -29.32 7.38 -71.03
C TYR A 250 -30.37 6.35 -70.55
N ASP A 251 -30.59 6.19 -69.24
CA ASP A 251 -31.60 5.28 -68.67
C ASP A 251 -33.06 5.65 -69.03
N GLY A 252 -33.31 6.83 -69.60
CA GLY A 252 -34.65 7.26 -70.06
C GLY A 252 -34.93 7.07 -71.56
N ARG A 253 -34.06 6.39 -72.32
CA ARG A 253 -34.16 6.37 -73.80
C ARG A 253 -34.47 5.02 -74.45
N PHE A 254 -34.62 3.97 -73.66
CA PHE A 254 -34.99 2.64 -74.16
C PHE A 254 -36.16 2.08 -73.33
N GLU A 255 -37.37 2.13 -73.89
CA GLU A 255 -38.48 1.31 -73.43
C GLU A 255 -38.18 -0.16 -73.76
N PRO A 256 -38.13 -1.08 -72.78
CA PRO A 256 -38.12 -2.50 -73.07
C PRO A 256 -39.56 -2.94 -73.38
N ASP A 257 -39.83 -3.15 -74.66
CA ASP A 257 -41.00 -3.89 -75.11
C ASP A 257 -41.04 -5.28 -74.46
N GLY A 258 -42.14 -5.57 -73.77
CA GLY A 258 -42.63 -6.91 -73.52
C GLY A 258 -42.00 -7.69 -72.35
N ALA A 259 -42.66 -7.68 -71.19
CA ALA A 259 -42.74 -8.86 -70.32
C ALA A 259 -43.88 -8.77 -69.29
N SER A 260 -45.00 -9.39 -69.65
CA SER A 260 -45.99 -10.08 -68.81
C SER A 260 -45.98 -9.83 -67.28
N LYS A 261 -46.97 -9.06 -66.81
CA LYS A 261 -47.46 -9.06 -65.42
C LYS A 261 -48.08 -10.43 -65.07
N ARG A 262 -47.53 -11.14 -64.08
CA ARG A 262 -48.24 -12.24 -63.38
C ARG A 262 -48.65 -11.77 -61.99
N SER A 263 -49.81 -11.11 -61.91
CA SER A 263 -50.49 -10.78 -60.66
C SER A 263 -51.19 -12.02 -60.10
N LYS A 264 -50.92 -12.34 -58.83
CA LYS A 264 -51.58 -13.40 -58.05
C LYS A 264 -52.86 -12.81 -57.43
N LYS A 265 -54.00 -13.27 -57.94
CA LYS A 265 -55.36 -12.96 -57.49
C LYS A 265 -55.60 -13.53 -56.08
N LYS A 266 -56.18 -12.75 -55.17
CA LYS A 266 -57.03 -13.27 -54.10
C LYS A 266 -58.26 -12.37 -53.98
N SER A 267 -59.41 -13.02 -53.95
CA SER A 267 -60.76 -12.50 -54.12
C SER A 267 -61.33 -11.87 -52.84
N ASP A 268 -62.26 -10.95 -53.04
CA ASP A 268 -63.60 -10.79 -52.42
C ASP A 268 -63.87 -9.27 -52.35
N GLY A 269 -64.97 -8.66 -52.78
CA GLY A 269 -66.22 -9.04 -53.43
C GLY A 269 -67.15 -7.81 -53.38
N SER A 270 -67.83 -7.48 -54.49
CA SER A 270 -68.97 -6.52 -54.60
C SER A 270 -68.62 -5.02 -54.36
N SER A 271 -69.16 -3.99 -55.01
CA SER A 271 -70.18 -3.79 -56.04
C SER A 271 -69.85 -2.49 -56.78
N ALA A 272 -70.34 -2.37 -58.00
CA ALA A 272 -70.16 -1.25 -58.92
C ALA A 272 -70.94 0.00 -58.51
N GLU A 273 -70.40 1.18 -58.82
CA GLU A 273 -71.15 2.28 -59.44
C GLU A 273 -70.16 3.24 -60.14
N GLU A 274 -70.55 3.70 -61.33
CA GLU A 274 -69.72 4.40 -62.31
C GLU A 274 -70.37 5.76 -62.66
N SER A 275 -69.51 6.72 -63.03
CA SER A 275 -69.73 7.96 -63.80
C SER A 275 -69.86 9.29 -63.02
N PRO A 276 -69.54 10.45 -63.65
CA PRO A 276 -68.42 10.69 -64.56
C PRO A 276 -67.63 11.99 -64.27
N ARG A 277 -66.45 12.06 -64.88
CA ARG A 277 -65.68 13.24 -65.30
C ARG A 277 -66.44 14.57 -65.35
N GLU A 278 -65.84 15.58 -64.71
CA GLU A 278 -65.79 16.94 -65.25
C GLU A 278 -64.34 17.33 -65.55
N GLU A 279 -64.16 17.95 -66.71
CA GLU A 279 -62.90 18.36 -67.31
C GLU A 279 -62.93 19.88 -67.47
N LYS A 280 -61.77 20.53 -67.26
CA LYS A 280 -61.42 21.96 -67.53
C LYS A 280 -61.83 22.92 -66.41
N MET A 281 -60.97 23.86 -65.98
CA MET A 281 -60.24 24.78 -66.84
C MET A 281 -58.98 25.31 -66.14
N SER A 282 -57.98 25.57 -66.97
CA SER A 282 -56.74 26.28 -66.69
C SER A 282 -56.96 27.70 -66.20
N ASP A 283 -56.28 28.08 -65.12
CA ASP A 283 -55.81 29.45 -64.93
C ASP A 283 -54.31 29.44 -64.65
N GLN A 284 -53.57 30.01 -65.58
CA GLN A 284 -52.17 30.36 -65.44
C GLN A 284 -52.07 31.56 -64.49
N GLN A 285 -51.46 31.37 -63.32
CA GLN A 285 -50.92 32.47 -62.55
C GLN A 285 -49.46 32.17 -62.21
N LEU A 286 -48.60 33.12 -62.58
CA LEU A 286 -47.18 33.21 -62.29
C LEU A 286 -46.85 32.66 -60.90
N GLN A 287 -46.09 31.57 -60.84
CA GLN A 287 -45.34 31.20 -59.65
C GLN A 287 -43.96 31.84 -59.76
N GLU A 288 -43.70 32.80 -58.85
CA GLU A 288 -42.35 33.15 -58.44
C GLU A 288 -41.60 31.87 -58.07
N GLU A 289 -40.42 31.71 -58.66
CA GLU A 289 -39.53 30.59 -58.44
C GLU A 289 -39.03 30.65 -56.98
N MET A 290 -39.57 29.78 -56.11
CA MET A 290 -38.98 29.53 -54.80
C MET A 290 -37.56 29.00 -54.98
N PRO A 291 -36.58 29.46 -54.18
CA PRO A 291 -35.25 28.87 -54.20
C PRO A 291 -35.35 27.37 -53.85
N PRO A 292 -34.45 26.52 -54.37
CA PRO A 292 -34.50 25.08 -54.13
C PRO A 292 -34.52 24.79 -52.62
N PRO A 293 -35.23 23.74 -52.18
CA PRO A 293 -35.25 23.38 -50.77
C PRO A 293 -33.82 23.15 -50.30
N ALA A 294 -33.47 23.78 -49.17
CA ALA A 294 -32.18 23.60 -48.51
C ALA A 294 -31.87 22.09 -48.38
N PRO A 295 -30.62 21.66 -48.65
CA PRO A 295 -30.27 20.26 -48.52
C PRO A 295 -30.61 19.81 -47.09
N SER A 296 -31.34 18.70 -47.00
CA SER A 296 -31.60 17.99 -45.75
C SER A 296 -30.32 17.91 -44.95
N SER A 297 -30.38 18.22 -43.65
CA SER A 297 -29.26 18.15 -42.72
C SER A 297 -28.57 16.78 -42.79
N ASP A 298 -27.52 16.72 -43.60
CA ASP A 298 -26.75 15.51 -43.82
C ASP A 298 -26.07 15.11 -42.50
N ARG A 299 -26.19 13.82 -42.21
CA ARG A 299 -25.76 13.15 -40.98
C ARG A 299 -24.27 13.42 -40.71
N VAL A 300 -23.99 14.28 -39.73
CA VAL A 300 -22.65 14.46 -39.18
C VAL A 300 -22.24 13.17 -38.47
N GLN A 301 -21.37 12.37 -39.10
CA GLN A 301 -20.87 11.13 -38.52
C GLN A 301 -19.68 11.45 -37.59
N GLN A 302 -19.93 11.46 -36.29
CA GLN A 302 -18.89 11.60 -35.27
C GLN A 302 -18.11 10.30 -35.14
N LEU A 303 -16.79 10.34 -35.33
CA LEU A 303 -15.93 9.20 -35.03
C LEU A 303 -15.72 9.10 -33.51
N PRO A 304 -15.93 7.93 -32.90
CA PRO A 304 -15.64 7.73 -31.49
C PRO A 304 -14.13 7.85 -31.23
N VAL A 305 -13.78 8.39 -30.07
CA VAL A 305 -12.39 8.53 -29.62
C VAL A 305 -11.79 7.15 -29.38
N SER A 306 -10.56 6.93 -29.87
CA SER A 306 -9.87 5.67 -29.69
C SER A 306 -9.25 5.53 -28.30
N ILE A 307 -9.46 4.36 -27.66
CA ILE A 307 -9.06 4.09 -26.27
C ILE A 307 -7.56 3.78 -26.08
N TRP A 308 -6.81 3.59 -27.17
CA TRP A 308 -5.44 3.07 -27.13
C TRP A 308 -4.49 3.92 -26.28
N ARG A 309 -4.65 5.25 -26.28
CA ARG A 309 -3.82 6.19 -25.49
C ARG A 309 -3.97 5.98 -24.00
N THR A 310 -5.21 5.81 -23.54
CA THR A 310 -5.50 5.50 -22.14
C THR A 310 -4.88 4.15 -21.74
N TYR A 311 -4.98 3.12 -22.60
CA TYR A 311 -4.32 1.83 -22.34
C TYR A 311 -2.78 1.95 -22.31
N PHE A 312 -2.20 2.75 -23.21
CA PHE A 312 -0.76 3.00 -23.27
C PHE A 312 -0.26 3.68 -21.99
N VAL A 313 -0.94 4.75 -21.55
CA VAL A 313 -0.62 5.46 -20.31
C VAL A 313 -0.80 4.54 -19.09
N ALA A 314 -1.86 3.74 -19.04
CA ALA A 314 -2.09 2.79 -17.95
C ALA A 314 -0.98 1.72 -17.87
N ASN A 315 -0.51 1.22 -19.02
CA ASN A 315 0.60 0.27 -19.09
C ASN A 315 1.91 0.89 -18.58
N GLU A 316 2.23 2.13 -18.98
CA GLU A 316 3.41 2.82 -18.47
C GLU A 316 3.32 3.11 -16.97
N TRP A 317 2.14 3.46 -16.45
CA TRP A 317 1.91 3.62 -15.01
C TRP A 317 2.22 2.32 -14.26
N PHE A 318 1.71 1.18 -14.74
CA PHE A 318 1.97 -0.13 -14.13
C PHE A 318 3.47 -0.46 -14.05
N LYS A 319 4.24 -0.12 -15.09
CA LYS A 319 5.71 -0.33 -15.10
C LYS A 319 6.45 0.52 -14.05
N ILE A 320 5.87 1.64 -13.61
CA ILE A 320 6.50 2.55 -12.64
C ILE A 320 6.22 2.12 -11.20
N GLN A 321 5.07 1.49 -10.91
CA GLN A 321 4.64 1.14 -9.54
C GLN A 321 5.65 0.27 -8.77
N THR A 322 6.33 -0.64 -9.45
CA THR A 322 7.28 -1.58 -8.82
C THR A 322 8.73 -1.11 -8.87
N LYS A 323 8.98 0.06 -9.47
CA LYS A 323 10.33 0.56 -9.66
C LYS A 323 10.87 1.17 -8.37
N ARG A 324 11.97 0.61 -7.88
CA ARG A 324 12.71 1.12 -6.72
C ARG A 324 13.88 1.97 -7.19
N ARG A 325 14.27 2.96 -6.38
CA ARG A 325 15.51 3.73 -6.61
C ARG A 325 16.78 2.88 -6.47
N ILE A 326 16.68 1.77 -5.75
CA ILE A 326 17.78 0.90 -5.37
C ILE A 326 17.42 -0.53 -5.79
N ASN A 327 18.37 -1.22 -6.42
CA ASN A 327 18.20 -2.63 -6.80
C ASN A 327 18.59 -3.52 -5.63
N ILE A 328 17.62 -4.28 -5.11
CA ILE A 328 17.76 -5.17 -3.95
C ILE A 328 18.80 -6.27 -4.23
N ALA A 329 18.84 -6.82 -5.43
CA ALA A 329 19.75 -7.91 -5.76
C ALA A 329 21.21 -7.43 -5.70
N LEU A 330 21.49 -6.25 -6.27
CA LEU A 330 22.81 -5.63 -6.20
C LEU A 330 23.20 -5.29 -4.76
N GLN A 331 22.26 -4.78 -3.96
CA GLN A 331 22.49 -4.53 -2.53
C GLN A 331 22.93 -5.81 -1.81
N ILE A 332 22.19 -6.91 -1.97
CA ILE A 332 22.51 -8.18 -1.30
C ILE A 332 23.86 -8.72 -1.78
N ILE A 333 24.10 -8.76 -3.09
CA ILE A 333 25.36 -9.24 -3.67
C ILE A 333 26.54 -8.42 -3.12
N PHE A 334 26.44 -7.09 -3.10
CA PHE A 334 27.50 -6.23 -2.60
C PHE A 334 27.72 -6.40 -1.09
N THR A 335 26.66 -6.57 -0.31
CA THR A 335 26.79 -6.85 1.13
C THR A 335 27.45 -8.21 1.40
N LEU A 336 27.11 -9.24 0.61
CA LEU A 336 27.75 -10.56 0.73
C LEU A 336 29.21 -10.52 0.28
N PHE A 337 29.51 -9.78 -0.80
CA PHE A 337 30.88 -9.53 -1.23
C PHE A 337 31.72 -8.89 -0.12
N MET A 338 31.20 -7.85 0.53
CA MET A 338 31.87 -7.19 1.65
C MET A 338 32.05 -8.11 2.87
N LEU A 339 31.08 -8.97 3.18
CA LEU A 339 31.19 -9.87 4.33
C LEU A 339 32.12 -11.06 4.08
N GLU A 340 32.00 -11.73 2.93
CA GLU A 340 32.70 -12.99 2.63
C GLU A 340 34.04 -12.77 1.92
N ILE A 341 34.10 -11.92 0.89
CA ILE A 341 35.30 -11.78 0.05
C ILE A 341 36.30 -10.80 0.68
N VAL A 342 35.82 -9.67 1.20
CA VAL A 342 36.68 -8.73 1.94
C VAL A 342 37.02 -9.26 3.34
N GLY A 343 36.28 -10.25 3.83
CA GLY A 343 36.53 -10.87 5.13
C GLY A 343 36.00 -10.06 6.32
N LEU A 344 35.08 -9.11 6.11
CA LEU A 344 34.51 -8.33 7.23
C LEU A 344 33.74 -9.20 8.23
N LYS A 345 33.38 -10.44 7.87
CA LYS A 345 32.81 -11.42 8.81
C LYS A 345 33.72 -11.70 10.02
N TYR A 346 35.04 -11.65 9.85
CA TYR A 346 36.00 -11.95 10.92
C TYR A 346 36.00 -10.88 12.03
N TRP A 347 35.50 -9.67 11.72
CA TRP A 347 35.31 -8.61 12.72
C TRP A 347 34.23 -8.94 13.75
N THR A 348 33.44 -9.99 13.53
CA THR A 348 32.45 -10.48 14.49
C THR A 348 33.03 -11.31 15.64
N GLN A 349 34.33 -11.65 15.59
CA GLN A 349 34.99 -12.40 16.65
C GLN A 349 35.08 -11.59 17.96
N PRO A 350 34.95 -12.25 19.13
CA PRO A 350 35.07 -11.63 20.45
C PRO A 350 36.51 -11.24 20.83
N THR A 351 37.46 -11.33 19.92
CA THR A 351 38.81 -10.78 20.12
C THR A 351 38.75 -9.25 19.97
N PRO A 352 39.49 -8.45 20.75
CA PRO A 352 39.49 -6.99 20.59
C PRO A 352 40.20 -6.54 19.30
N GLU A 353 41.14 -7.33 18.79
CA GLU A 353 41.86 -7.03 17.56
C GLU A 353 40.99 -7.14 16.31
N LEU A 354 41.27 -6.27 15.33
CA LEU A 354 40.63 -6.26 14.02
C LEU A 354 41.44 -7.17 13.08
N GLN A 355 41.03 -8.43 12.99
CA GLN A 355 41.70 -9.43 12.16
C GLN A 355 40.85 -9.76 10.93
N THR A 356 41.52 -9.98 9.79
CA THR A 356 40.91 -10.39 8.51
C THR A 356 41.06 -11.87 8.22
N ASP A 357 41.79 -12.59 9.07
CA ASP A 357 42.17 -13.98 8.84
C ASP A 357 41.49 -14.93 9.83
N GLU A 358 41.37 -16.19 9.43
CA GLU A 358 40.67 -17.22 10.18
C GLU A 358 41.58 -17.80 11.28
N ASN A 359 41.29 -17.47 12.54
CA ASN A 359 41.91 -18.15 13.68
C ASN A 359 41.21 -19.49 13.94
N GLU A 360 41.85 -20.61 13.57
CA GLU A 360 41.37 -21.98 13.80
C GLU A 360 41.11 -22.32 15.28
N ASN A 361 41.62 -21.53 16.23
CA ASN A 361 41.59 -21.84 17.66
C ASN A 361 40.48 -21.14 18.47
N SER A 362 39.64 -20.28 17.88
CA SER A 362 38.53 -19.68 18.63
C SER A 362 37.33 -20.61 18.67
N THR A 363 37.10 -21.26 19.82
CA THR A 363 35.83 -21.95 20.12
C THR A 363 34.66 -21.03 19.78
N ASN A 364 33.73 -21.55 18.99
CA ASN A 364 32.58 -20.90 18.35
C ASN A 364 31.60 -20.15 19.30
N GLU A 365 32.06 -19.21 20.12
CA GLU A 365 31.19 -18.31 20.87
C GLU A 365 30.73 -17.17 19.96
N LYS A 366 29.57 -17.41 19.35
CA LYS A 366 28.94 -16.52 18.39
C LYS A 366 28.18 -15.43 19.13
N ASN A 367 28.80 -14.26 19.31
CA ASN A 367 28.13 -13.09 19.87
C ASN A 367 27.15 -12.49 18.85
N PHE A 368 25.86 -12.53 19.15
CA PHE A 368 24.79 -11.91 18.36
C PHE A 368 25.01 -10.40 18.24
N THR A 369 25.43 -9.73 19.32
CA THR A 369 25.61 -8.27 19.35
C THR A 369 26.63 -7.78 18.31
N LEU A 370 27.79 -8.43 18.23
CA LEU A 370 28.84 -8.07 17.26
C LEU A 370 28.42 -8.41 15.83
N ARG A 371 27.79 -9.58 15.63
CA ARG A 371 27.27 -10.00 14.31
C ARG A 371 26.23 -9.03 13.76
N TYR A 372 25.28 -8.65 14.61
CA TYR A 372 24.25 -7.69 14.26
C TYR A 372 24.85 -6.31 14.00
N GLY A 373 25.81 -5.85 14.83
CA GLY A 373 26.50 -4.57 14.65
C GLY A 373 27.27 -4.48 13.33
N VAL A 374 28.14 -5.46 13.03
CA VAL A 374 28.91 -5.51 11.78
C VAL A 374 27.98 -5.64 10.58
N GLY A 375 27.00 -6.55 10.64
CA GLY A 375 26.04 -6.75 9.56
C GLY A 375 25.24 -5.48 9.25
N ALA A 376 24.77 -4.77 10.29
CA ALA A 376 24.05 -3.52 10.13
C ALA A 376 24.94 -2.41 9.54
N LEU A 377 26.19 -2.26 10.00
CA LEU A 377 27.12 -1.27 9.46
C LEU A 377 27.42 -1.51 7.98
N VAL A 378 27.76 -2.76 7.62
CA VAL A 378 28.08 -3.12 6.23
C VAL A 378 26.84 -2.92 5.35
N TYR A 379 25.65 -3.33 5.81
CA TYR A 379 24.41 -3.14 5.06
C TYR A 379 24.09 -1.67 4.83
N MET A 380 24.21 -0.84 5.87
CA MET A 380 23.99 0.61 5.77
C MET A 380 25.03 1.29 4.86
N PHE A 381 26.29 0.89 4.94
CA PHE A 381 27.35 1.39 4.06
C PHE A 381 27.09 1.04 2.58
N CYS A 382 26.73 -0.22 2.30
CA CYS A 382 26.37 -0.65 0.95
C CYS A 382 25.17 0.16 0.42
N TYR A 383 24.18 0.41 1.27
CA TYR A 383 22.99 1.19 0.93
C TYR A 383 23.34 2.64 0.59
N THR A 384 24.17 3.30 1.40
CA THR A 384 24.55 4.71 1.15
C THR A 384 25.35 4.85 -0.13
N VAL A 385 26.29 3.93 -0.41
CA VAL A 385 27.04 3.90 -1.66
C VAL A 385 26.10 3.74 -2.86
N GLN A 386 25.21 2.74 -2.83
CA GLN A 386 24.27 2.51 -3.93
C GLN A 386 23.29 3.69 -4.13
N TRP A 387 22.84 4.32 -3.04
CA TRP A 387 21.97 5.48 -3.07
C TRP A 387 22.66 6.72 -3.66
N ILE A 388 23.90 6.99 -3.24
CA ILE A 388 24.70 8.09 -3.80
C ILE A 388 24.88 7.89 -5.30
N ILE A 389 25.25 6.69 -5.75
CA ILE A 389 25.42 6.38 -7.17
C ILE A 389 24.11 6.58 -7.94
N SER A 390 22.98 6.14 -7.38
CA SER A 390 21.65 6.29 -7.98
C SER A 390 21.28 7.76 -8.17
N ILE A 391 21.52 8.62 -7.17
CA ILE A 391 21.20 10.05 -7.28
C ILE A 391 22.19 10.79 -8.20
N THR A 392 23.49 10.63 -7.97
CA THR A 392 24.51 11.42 -8.67
C THR A 392 24.67 11.04 -10.13
N PHE A 393 24.60 9.75 -10.46
CA PHE A 393 24.80 9.27 -11.83
C PHE A 393 23.49 8.92 -12.53
N TYR A 394 22.61 8.14 -11.90
CA TYR A 394 21.44 7.59 -12.60
C TYR A 394 20.31 8.63 -12.79
N GLU A 395 19.93 9.35 -11.74
CA GLU A 395 18.87 10.37 -11.81
C GLU A 395 19.33 11.63 -12.56
N ARG A 396 20.59 12.04 -12.41
CA ARG A 396 21.10 13.27 -13.04
C ARG A 396 21.41 13.13 -14.53
N TYR A 397 21.92 11.98 -14.98
CA TYR A 397 22.40 11.82 -16.35
C TYR A 397 21.55 10.89 -17.24
N VAL A 398 20.71 10.02 -16.66
CA VAL A 398 20.06 8.95 -17.45
C VAL A 398 18.54 9.03 -17.48
N LYS A 399 17.85 9.22 -16.34
CA LYS A 399 16.37 9.12 -16.35
C LYS A 399 15.66 9.63 -15.10
N ASN A 400 14.81 10.66 -15.24
CA ASN A 400 13.73 10.93 -14.28
C ASN A 400 12.41 10.32 -14.79
N ARG A 401 12.09 9.09 -14.34
CA ARG A 401 10.95 8.31 -14.85
C ARG A 401 9.59 8.94 -14.54
N MET A 402 9.47 9.66 -13.43
CA MET A 402 8.23 10.36 -13.09
C MET A 402 8.01 11.55 -14.04
N GLN A 403 9.06 12.32 -14.33
CA GLN A 403 9.00 13.42 -15.28
C GLN A 403 8.58 12.93 -16.67
N HIS A 404 9.26 11.90 -17.19
CA HIS A 404 8.92 11.30 -18.48
C HIS A 404 7.48 10.76 -18.55
N PHE A 405 6.92 10.32 -17.42
CA PHE A 405 5.55 9.86 -17.36
C PHE A 405 4.55 11.03 -17.44
N VAL A 406 4.83 12.14 -16.76
CA VAL A 406 4.03 13.37 -16.90
C VAL A 406 4.08 13.89 -18.34
N ASP A 407 5.27 13.89 -18.95
CA ASP A 407 5.45 14.25 -20.35
C ASP A 407 4.62 13.34 -21.27
N LEU A 408 4.66 12.02 -21.03
CA LEU A 408 3.84 11.09 -21.79
C LEU A 408 2.34 11.37 -21.64
N CYS A 409 1.86 11.62 -20.43
CA CYS A 409 0.47 11.98 -20.19
C CYS A 409 0.06 13.22 -21.01
N SER A 410 0.90 14.25 -21.03
CA SER A 410 0.65 15.48 -21.80
C SER A 410 0.61 15.25 -23.31
N VAL A 411 1.53 14.45 -23.86
CA VAL A 411 1.55 14.11 -25.30
C VAL A 411 0.35 13.24 -25.67
N ALA A 412 -0.05 12.32 -24.78
CA ALA A 412 -1.20 11.45 -24.99
C ALA A 412 -2.55 12.16 -24.80
N ASN A 413 -2.56 13.39 -24.26
CA ASN A 413 -3.77 14.14 -23.91
C ASN A 413 -4.64 13.43 -22.85
N VAL A 414 -4.02 12.72 -21.91
CA VAL A 414 -4.71 11.95 -20.86
C VAL A 414 -4.22 12.40 -19.48
N SER A 415 -5.15 12.93 -18.66
CA SER A 415 -4.89 13.18 -17.23
C SER A 415 -5.16 11.92 -16.40
N MET A 416 -4.52 11.82 -15.23
CA MET A 416 -4.72 10.71 -14.30
C MET A 416 -5.05 11.21 -12.89
N PHE A 417 -6.05 10.60 -12.26
CA PHE A 417 -6.47 10.90 -10.90
C PHE A 417 -6.37 9.64 -10.03
N ILE A 418 -5.62 9.69 -8.94
CA ILE A 418 -5.33 8.57 -8.05
C ILE A 418 -5.96 8.82 -6.69
N PHE A 419 -6.97 8.05 -6.29
CA PHE A 419 -7.52 8.13 -4.94
C PHE A 419 -6.69 7.28 -3.97
N ALA A 420 -5.85 7.96 -3.16
CA ALA A 420 -5.12 7.31 -2.06
C ALA A 420 -6.02 7.02 -0.84
N TYR A 421 -7.12 7.78 -0.72
CA TYR A 421 -8.17 7.67 0.28
C TYR A 421 -9.52 8.03 -0.37
N ASN A 422 -10.64 7.80 0.32
CA ASN A 422 -11.98 8.05 -0.23
C ASN A 422 -12.20 9.50 -0.67
N TYR A 423 -11.57 10.46 0.00
CA TYR A 423 -11.73 11.90 -0.26
C TYR A 423 -10.39 12.63 -0.43
N TYR A 424 -9.32 11.89 -0.67
CA TYR A 424 -8.01 12.47 -0.91
C TYR A 424 -7.29 11.68 -1.99
N GLY A 425 -6.76 12.40 -2.96
CA GLY A 425 -6.07 11.82 -4.09
C GLY A 425 -5.00 12.73 -4.65
N TYR A 426 -4.30 12.20 -5.65
CA TYR A 426 -3.28 12.90 -6.41
C TYR A 426 -3.78 13.07 -7.84
N TYR A 427 -3.59 14.27 -8.40
CA TYR A 427 -3.92 14.57 -9.79
C TYR A 427 -2.65 14.79 -10.58
N ILE A 428 -2.52 14.10 -11.70
CA ILE A 428 -1.49 14.32 -12.70
C ILE A 428 -2.17 14.94 -13.91
N HIS A 429 -1.79 16.17 -14.21
CA HIS A 429 -2.27 16.88 -15.37
C HIS A 429 -1.59 16.38 -16.64
N GLY A 430 -2.38 16.03 -17.65
CA GLY A 430 -1.90 15.51 -18.93
C GLY A 430 -2.67 16.06 -20.12
N ARG A 431 -3.25 17.26 -20.01
CA ARG A 431 -3.92 17.88 -21.15
C ARG A 431 -2.87 18.41 -22.13
N SER A 432 -2.99 18.04 -23.40
CA SER A 432 -2.13 18.54 -24.47
C SER A 432 -2.50 19.99 -24.82
N VAL A 433 -1.49 20.80 -25.18
CA VAL A 433 -1.69 22.17 -25.69
C VAL A 433 -2.22 22.19 -27.13
N HIS A 434 -2.04 21.09 -27.88
CA HIS A 434 -2.39 20.98 -29.29
C HIS A 434 -3.84 20.52 -29.55
N GLY A 435 -4.64 20.29 -28.49
CA GLY A 435 -6.07 19.96 -28.57
C GLY A 435 -6.39 18.53 -29.02
N TYR A 436 -5.61 17.98 -29.97
CA TYR A 436 -5.70 16.60 -30.44
C TYR A 436 -4.33 15.93 -30.33
N ALA A 437 -4.30 14.68 -29.84
CA ALA A 437 -3.07 13.89 -29.78
C ALA A 437 -2.97 12.81 -30.87
N ASP A 438 -4.12 12.32 -31.37
CA ASP A 438 -4.13 11.24 -32.37
C ASP A 438 -4.02 11.85 -33.79
N THR A 439 -2.81 12.27 -34.18
CA THR A 439 -2.53 12.97 -35.44
C THR A 439 -1.45 12.26 -36.27
N ASP A 440 -1.38 12.61 -37.55
CA ASP A 440 -0.31 12.13 -38.45
C ASP A 440 1.08 12.52 -37.93
N LEU A 441 2.08 11.70 -38.24
CA LEU A 441 3.45 11.90 -37.77
C LEU A 441 4.03 13.28 -38.16
N GLU A 442 3.67 13.79 -39.34
CA GLU A 442 4.09 15.12 -39.79
C GLU A 442 3.55 16.24 -38.87
N THR A 443 2.27 16.17 -38.52
CA THR A 443 1.62 17.10 -37.60
C THR A 443 2.26 17.02 -36.22
N LEU A 444 2.48 15.80 -35.72
CA LEU A 444 3.16 15.58 -34.44
C LEU A 444 4.58 16.18 -34.41
N ILE A 445 5.37 15.99 -35.47
CA ILE A 445 6.72 16.58 -35.57
C ILE A 445 6.64 18.11 -35.59
N ASN A 446 5.70 18.68 -36.32
CA ASN A 446 5.51 20.12 -36.37
C ASN A 446 5.08 20.69 -35.02
N ASP A 447 4.25 19.98 -34.27
CA ASP A 447 3.83 20.37 -32.93
C ASP A 447 4.98 20.28 -31.92
N LEU A 448 5.80 19.23 -31.96
CA LEU A 448 7.02 19.13 -31.17
C LEU A 448 8.03 20.25 -31.50
N LYS A 449 8.16 20.64 -32.77
CA LYS A 449 8.99 21.79 -33.18
C LYS A 449 8.43 23.11 -32.65
N LYS A 450 7.11 23.27 -32.56
CA LYS A 450 6.50 24.47 -31.96
C LYS A 450 6.77 24.52 -30.46
N GLU A 451 6.71 23.37 -29.77
CA GLU A 451 7.11 23.27 -28.36
C GLU A 451 8.60 23.61 -28.16
N GLU A 452 9.49 23.08 -29.00
CA GLU A 452 10.94 23.36 -28.96
C GLU A 452 11.26 24.85 -29.16
N ASN A 453 10.57 25.49 -30.11
CA ASN A 453 10.73 26.91 -30.39
C ASN A 453 9.97 27.82 -29.41
N ASN A 454 9.38 27.27 -28.34
CA ASN A 454 8.56 27.99 -27.35
C ASN A 454 7.40 28.79 -27.98
N LEU A 455 6.82 28.30 -29.07
CA LEU A 455 5.69 28.91 -29.79
C LEU A 455 4.33 28.47 -29.24
N CYS A 456 4.31 27.65 -28.20
CA CYS A 456 3.12 27.17 -27.50
C CYS A 456 3.24 27.41 -26.00
N ALA A 457 2.12 27.38 -25.28
CA ALA A 457 2.14 27.41 -23.82
C ALA A 457 3.02 26.26 -23.32
N HIS A 458 3.89 26.54 -22.33
CA HIS A 458 4.65 25.48 -21.70
C HIS A 458 3.69 24.46 -21.10
N ARG A 459 4.05 23.17 -21.19
CA ARG A 459 3.39 22.11 -20.42
C ARG A 459 3.38 22.58 -18.98
N GLU A 460 2.20 22.80 -18.41
CA GLU A 460 2.07 23.23 -17.03
C GLU A 460 2.60 22.12 -16.13
N PHE A 461 3.90 22.13 -15.87
CA PHE A 461 4.43 21.58 -14.64
C PHE A 461 3.86 22.44 -13.54
N LEU A 462 2.74 22.00 -12.97
CA LEU A 462 2.50 22.22 -11.55
C LEU A 462 3.73 21.64 -10.86
N THR A 463 4.75 22.51 -10.69
CA THR A 463 5.92 22.30 -9.85
C THR A 463 5.40 21.58 -8.63
N PHE A 464 5.89 20.37 -8.35
CA PHE A 464 5.50 19.51 -7.23
C PHE A 464 5.17 20.36 -6.00
N CYS A 465 3.91 20.80 -5.92
CA CYS A 465 3.45 21.62 -4.83
C CYS A 465 3.08 20.58 -3.81
N TYR A 466 3.76 20.60 -2.67
CA TYR A 466 3.26 19.93 -1.48
C TYR A 466 1.90 20.51 -1.04
N GLU A 467 1.35 21.50 -1.74
CA GLU A 467 -0.08 21.76 -1.82
C GLU A 467 -0.79 20.61 -2.54
N CYS A 468 -1.13 19.62 -1.73
CA CYS A 468 -2.38 18.91 -1.91
C CYS A 468 -3.45 19.99 -2.14
N ILE A 469 -4.09 20.02 -3.32
CA ILE A 469 -5.33 20.78 -3.48
C ILE A 469 -6.31 20.18 -2.49
N HIS A 470 -6.43 20.82 -1.33
CA HIS A 470 -7.45 20.54 -0.35
C HIS A 470 -8.73 21.09 -0.95
N PHE A 471 -9.59 20.21 -1.46
CA PHE A 471 -11.00 20.54 -1.72
C PHE A 471 -11.71 20.69 -0.37
N ASN A 472 -11.37 21.73 0.38
CA ASN A 472 -12.14 22.23 1.51
C ASN A 472 -12.36 23.71 1.20
N ASP A 473 -13.63 24.11 1.16
CA ASP A 473 -14.16 25.43 0.82
C ASP A 473 -14.56 25.64 -0.64
N VAL A 474 -15.53 24.84 -1.09
CA VAL A 474 -16.60 25.34 -1.98
C VAL A 474 -17.93 25.05 -1.28
N HIS A 475 -18.17 25.78 -0.21
CA HIS A 475 -19.51 26.03 0.29
C HIS A 475 -19.93 27.36 -0.36
N ASP A 476 -20.45 27.32 -1.57
CA ASP A 476 -21.61 28.12 -1.88
C ASP A 476 -22.34 27.56 -3.10
N HIS A 477 -23.65 27.72 -3.06
CA HIS A 477 -24.55 27.49 -4.18
C HIS A 477 -24.04 28.24 -5.40
N ASP A 478 -23.73 27.53 -6.51
CA ASP A 478 -23.96 27.97 -7.90
C ASP A 478 -23.06 27.18 -8.86
N HIS A 479 -23.57 26.07 -9.41
CA HIS A 479 -22.97 25.43 -10.58
C HIS A 479 -24.01 24.58 -11.33
N ASP A 480 -25.11 25.19 -11.81
CA ASP A 480 -26.04 24.47 -12.70
C ASP A 480 -26.66 25.32 -13.84
N HIS A 481 -26.20 26.55 -14.09
CA HIS A 481 -26.78 27.40 -15.16
C HIS A 481 -25.86 27.70 -16.36
N ALA A 482 -24.79 26.92 -16.57
CA ALA A 482 -23.85 27.19 -17.67
C ALA A 482 -23.70 26.04 -18.67
N PHE A 483 -24.78 25.33 -19.05
CA PHE A 483 -24.76 24.45 -20.23
C PHE A 483 -26.15 24.33 -20.87
N ALA A 484 -26.50 25.32 -21.70
CA ALA A 484 -27.49 25.16 -22.75
C ALA A 484 -27.01 25.96 -23.97
N TRP A 485 -26.40 25.27 -24.92
CA TRP A 485 -26.20 25.79 -26.27
C TRP A 485 -27.45 25.42 -27.07
N ASP A 486 -28.21 26.42 -27.52
CA ASP A 486 -29.16 26.24 -28.61
C ASP A 486 -28.52 26.79 -29.90
N ALA A 487 -28.44 25.92 -30.89
CA ALA A 487 -27.82 26.18 -32.17
C ALA A 487 -28.91 26.63 -33.14
N HIS A 488 -29.36 27.88 -33.03
CA HIS A 488 -30.03 28.53 -34.14
C HIS A 488 -29.88 30.06 -34.03
N ASP A 489 -29.35 30.63 -35.11
CA ASP A 489 -29.25 32.05 -35.45
C ASP A 489 -27.89 32.75 -35.17
N ASN A 490 -27.13 32.91 -36.25
CA ASN A 490 -25.94 33.74 -36.34
C ASN A 490 -26.35 35.22 -36.40
N ARG A 491 -26.61 35.85 -35.25
CA ARG A 491 -26.56 37.32 -35.10
C ARG A 491 -26.53 37.68 -33.62
N PHE A 492 -25.48 38.38 -33.18
CA PHE A 492 -25.40 38.98 -31.85
C PHE A 492 -26.63 39.88 -31.56
N PRO A 493 -27.34 39.69 -30.43
CA PRO A 493 -28.24 40.72 -29.91
C PRO A 493 -27.67 41.33 -28.63
N LYS A 494 -27.64 42.67 -28.63
CA LYS A 494 -27.45 43.53 -27.46
C LYS A 494 -28.40 43.11 -26.34
N ILE A 495 -27.84 42.98 -25.13
CA ILE A 495 -28.59 42.75 -23.89
C ILE A 495 -29.52 43.95 -23.67
N VAL A 496 -30.83 43.75 -23.85
CA VAL A 496 -31.87 44.60 -23.27
C VAL A 496 -32.35 43.89 -22.02
N GLN A 497 -32.05 44.48 -20.86
CA GLN A 497 -32.64 44.09 -19.58
C GLN A 497 -34.16 44.29 -19.65
N LEU A 498 -34.89 43.20 -19.87
CA LEU A 498 -36.31 43.14 -19.55
C LEU A 498 -36.51 42.21 -18.36
N GLN A 499 -37.04 42.82 -17.31
CA GLN A 499 -37.30 42.31 -15.99
C GLN A 499 -38.38 41.22 -16.05
N LEU A 500 -38.00 39.96 -16.28
CA LEU A 500 -38.86 38.81 -15.99
C LEU A 500 -38.70 38.47 -14.51
N GLN A 501 -39.78 38.67 -13.76
CA GLN A 501 -39.87 38.37 -12.34
C GLN A 501 -39.45 36.92 -12.05
N TYR A 502 -38.66 36.81 -11.01
CA TYR A 502 -38.13 35.59 -10.40
C TYR A 502 -39.27 34.60 -10.08
N GLN A 503 -39.48 33.59 -10.93
CA GLN A 503 -40.19 32.38 -10.52
C GLN A 503 -39.17 31.38 -9.99
N SER A 504 -39.08 31.28 -8.66
CA SER A 504 -38.24 30.27 -8.02
C SER A 504 -38.87 28.89 -8.17
N VAL A 505 -38.10 27.94 -8.69
CA VAL A 505 -38.53 26.54 -8.78
C VAL A 505 -38.47 25.92 -7.38
N SER A 506 -39.52 25.23 -6.95
CA SER A 506 -39.55 24.51 -5.67
C SER A 506 -38.55 23.35 -5.69
N LYS A 507 -37.42 23.54 -4.99
CA LYS A 507 -36.35 22.52 -4.85
C LYS A 507 -36.88 21.22 -4.21
N ASP A 508 -37.84 21.31 -3.29
CA ASP A 508 -38.42 20.16 -2.62
C ASP A 508 -39.25 19.29 -3.56
N SER A 509 -40.05 19.93 -4.43
CA SER A 509 -40.83 19.23 -5.45
C SER A 509 -39.93 18.52 -6.46
N LEU A 510 -38.89 19.20 -6.96
CA LEU A 510 -37.91 18.61 -7.87
C LEU A 510 -37.18 17.42 -7.25
N THR A 511 -36.77 17.52 -5.99
CA THR A 511 -36.06 16.45 -5.31
C THR A 511 -36.96 15.23 -5.10
N MET A 512 -38.23 15.46 -4.77
CA MET A 512 -39.24 14.39 -4.65
C MET A 512 -39.45 13.68 -5.99
N TRP A 513 -39.66 14.42 -7.07
CA TRP A 513 -39.84 13.85 -8.41
C TRP A 513 -38.60 13.13 -8.90
N MET A 514 -37.41 13.70 -8.70
CA MET A 514 -36.15 13.07 -9.08
C MET A 514 -35.94 11.74 -8.33
N LYS A 515 -36.25 11.71 -7.03
CA LYS A 515 -36.17 10.48 -6.23
C LYS A 515 -37.21 9.44 -6.66
N TYR A 516 -38.40 9.87 -7.03
CA TYR A 516 -39.45 8.98 -7.51
C TYR A 516 -39.12 8.40 -8.89
N LEU A 517 -38.70 9.23 -9.84
CA LEU A 517 -38.32 8.84 -11.20
C LEU A 517 -37.07 7.95 -11.24
N THR A 518 -36.10 8.17 -10.35
CA THR A 518 -34.89 7.33 -10.25
C THR A 518 -35.13 6.02 -9.53
N SER A 519 -36.22 5.90 -8.76
CA SER A 519 -36.60 4.65 -8.09
C SER A 519 -37.28 3.63 -9.01
N GLN A 520 -37.78 4.05 -10.17
CA GLN A 520 -38.54 3.21 -11.09
C GLN A 520 -37.69 2.83 -12.33
N PRO A 521 -37.83 1.61 -12.86
CA PRO A 521 -37.12 1.17 -14.06
C PRO A 521 -37.59 1.92 -15.32
N ARG A 522 -36.65 2.28 -16.20
CA ARG A 522 -36.89 3.16 -17.36
C ARG A 522 -36.81 2.48 -18.73
N SER A 523 -36.70 1.15 -18.79
CA SER A 523 -36.67 0.47 -20.09
C SER A 523 -38.05 0.56 -20.76
N ALA A 524 -38.09 0.96 -22.03
CA ALA A 524 -39.33 1.10 -22.80
C ALA A 524 -40.19 -0.17 -22.77
N SER A 525 -39.57 -1.36 -22.74
CA SER A 525 -40.26 -2.66 -22.68
C SER A 525 -40.98 -2.94 -21.34
N LEU A 526 -40.65 -2.23 -20.25
CA LEU A 526 -41.28 -2.36 -18.93
C LEU A 526 -42.37 -1.31 -18.69
N ILE A 527 -42.39 -0.23 -19.47
CA ILE A 527 -43.32 0.89 -19.32
C ILE A 527 -44.49 0.68 -20.30
N ASN A 528 -45.55 0.07 -19.80
CA ASN A 528 -46.82 -0.07 -20.53
C ASN A 528 -47.78 1.09 -20.18
N ASP A 529 -48.85 1.29 -20.95
CA ASP A 529 -49.88 2.34 -20.73
C ASP A 529 -50.54 2.29 -19.34
N LYS A 530 -50.46 1.13 -18.67
CA LYS A 530 -51.00 0.89 -17.33
C LYS A 530 -49.96 1.00 -16.22
N HIS A 531 -48.72 1.35 -16.53
CA HIS A 531 -47.64 1.44 -15.54
C HIS A 531 -47.92 2.59 -14.56
N SER A 532 -47.80 2.32 -13.26
CA SER A 532 -48.12 3.26 -12.18
C SER A 532 -47.41 4.61 -12.36
N LEU A 533 -46.13 4.59 -12.78
CA LEU A 533 -45.33 5.79 -13.05
C LEU A 533 -45.98 6.75 -14.06
N VAL A 534 -46.46 6.23 -15.21
CA VAL A 534 -47.00 7.05 -16.29
C VAL A 534 -48.31 7.70 -15.85
N ASN A 535 -49.15 6.96 -15.12
CA ASN A 535 -50.40 7.48 -14.56
C ASN A 535 -50.14 8.55 -13.49
N THR A 536 -49.18 8.33 -12.58
CA THR A 536 -48.82 9.31 -11.55
C THR A 536 -48.27 10.61 -12.16
N ILE A 537 -47.45 10.52 -13.22
CA ILE A 537 -46.96 11.72 -13.94
C ILE A 537 -48.13 12.44 -14.62
N LYS A 538 -48.98 11.71 -15.35
CA LYS A 538 -50.15 12.30 -16.02
C LYS A 538 -51.05 13.05 -15.04
N GLU A 539 -51.42 12.42 -13.93
CA GLU A 539 -52.26 13.04 -12.89
C GLU A 539 -51.59 14.25 -12.26
N SER A 540 -50.27 14.22 -12.06
CA SER A 540 -49.54 15.37 -11.53
C SER A 540 -49.48 16.54 -12.51
N MET A 541 -49.32 16.26 -13.81
CA MET A 541 -49.28 17.28 -14.86
C MET A 541 -50.65 17.88 -15.09
N GLN A 542 -51.73 17.08 -15.06
CA GLN A 542 -53.11 17.57 -15.19
C GLN A 542 -53.52 18.53 -14.08
N LYS A 543 -52.85 18.52 -12.92
CA LYS A 543 -53.10 19.50 -11.85
C LYS A 543 -52.62 20.91 -12.19
N TYR A 544 -51.65 21.03 -13.10
CA TYR A 544 -51.00 22.30 -13.44
C TYR A 544 -51.16 22.68 -14.92
N LEU A 545 -51.55 21.72 -15.78
CA LEU A 545 -51.69 21.87 -17.23
C LEU A 545 -53.09 21.42 -17.65
N GLY A 546 -53.74 22.19 -18.53
CA GLY A 546 -55.14 21.96 -18.92
C GLY A 546 -55.39 20.66 -19.70
N GLU A 547 -54.62 20.42 -20.76
CA GLU A 547 -54.74 19.20 -21.57
C GLU A 547 -53.44 18.40 -21.56
N VAL A 548 -53.48 17.19 -21.00
CA VAL A 548 -52.34 16.27 -20.94
C VAL A 548 -52.73 14.96 -21.62
N LYS A 549 -52.13 14.68 -22.77
CA LYS A 549 -52.33 13.45 -23.56
C LYS A 549 -51.08 12.58 -23.53
N ILE A 550 -51.25 11.28 -23.28
CA ILE A 550 -50.17 10.29 -23.40
C ILE A 550 -50.07 9.90 -24.87
N THR A 551 -48.86 9.97 -25.44
CA THR A 551 -48.56 9.51 -26.80
C THR A 551 -47.48 8.45 -26.74
N ASN A 552 -47.74 7.31 -27.37
CA ASN A 552 -46.76 6.24 -27.49
C ASN A 552 -46.05 6.39 -28.83
N HIS A 553 -44.78 6.77 -28.79
CA HIS A 553 -43.94 6.76 -29.97
C HIS A 553 -43.48 5.32 -30.23
N ILE A 554 -43.93 4.76 -31.36
CA ILE A 554 -43.40 3.50 -31.87
C ILE A 554 -42.01 3.81 -32.44
N PRO A 555 -40.93 3.18 -31.95
CA PRO A 555 -39.59 3.41 -32.48
C PRO A 555 -39.49 2.94 -33.94
N ASP A 556 -38.68 3.65 -34.74
CA ASP A 556 -38.49 3.35 -36.17
C ASP A 556 -37.77 2.00 -36.33
N LYS A 557 -38.29 1.12 -37.21
CA LYS A 557 -37.81 -0.26 -37.42
C LYS A 557 -36.38 -0.36 -37.97
N ARG A 558 -35.75 0.77 -38.28
CA ARG A 558 -34.40 0.87 -38.84
C ARG A 558 -33.31 1.06 -37.78
N GLU A 559 -33.68 1.26 -36.51
CA GLU A 559 -32.73 1.34 -35.40
C GLU A 559 -32.51 -0.04 -34.76
N PRO A 560 -31.24 -0.45 -34.50
CA PRO A 560 -30.97 -1.73 -33.85
C PRO A 560 -31.36 -1.66 -32.37
N GLU A 561 -32.47 -2.29 -31.99
CA GLU A 561 -32.82 -2.49 -30.58
C GLU A 561 -31.85 -3.49 -29.93
N VAL A 562 -31.20 -3.09 -28.83
CA VAL A 562 -30.65 -4.05 -27.87
C VAL A 562 -31.84 -4.58 -27.04
N VAL A 563 -32.51 -5.60 -27.55
CA VAL A 563 -33.55 -6.31 -26.80
C VAL A 563 -32.86 -7.11 -25.69
N PHE A 564 -33.03 -6.69 -24.44
CA PHE A 564 -32.66 -7.55 -23.32
C PHE A 564 -33.68 -8.70 -23.27
N TYR A 565 -33.17 -9.93 -23.39
CA TYR A 565 -33.92 -11.18 -23.48
C TYR A 565 -35.17 -11.26 -22.59
N ASP A 566 -36.24 -11.85 -23.14
CA ASP A 566 -37.63 -11.93 -22.65
C ASP A 566 -37.86 -12.77 -21.38
N ALA A 567 -36.81 -13.13 -20.63
CA ALA A 567 -36.91 -13.97 -19.44
C ALA A 567 -37.08 -13.12 -18.17
N THR A 568 -38.31 -12.69 -17.89
CA THR A 568 -38.66 -11.83 -16.75
C THR A 568 -38.67 -12.52 -15.37
N LYS A 569 -38.47 -13.84 -15.31
CA LYS A 569 -38.22 -14.59 -14.06
C LYS A 569 -37.26 -15.74 -14.32
N ALA A 570 -36.05 -15.64 -13.76
CA ALA A 570 -35.11 -16.75 -13.67
C ALA A 570 -35.05 -17.23 -12.21
N THR A 571 -35.33 -18.51 -11.97
CA THR A 571 -35.04 -19.14 -10.68
C THR A 571 -33.53 -19.40 -10.58
N ILE A 572 -32.83 -18.56 -9.84
CA ILE A 572 -31.41 -18.78 -9.55
C ILE A 572 -31.30 -19.87 -8.48
N ASN A 573 -30.87 -21.06 -8.89
CA ASN A 573 -30.43 -22.08 -7.95
C ASN A 573 -29.00 -21.73 -7.52
N VAL A 574 -28.85 -21.18 -6.32
CA VAL A 574 -27.55 -20.91 -5.72
C VAL A 574 -26.99 -22.21 -5.17
N TYR A 575 -26.10 -22.86 -5.92
CA TYR A 575 -25.25 -23.93 -5.38
C TYR A 575 -23.98 -23.31 -4.80
N SER A 576 -23.61 -23.68 -3.58
CA SER A 576 -22.32 -23.30 -3.02
C SER A 576 -21.20 -23.97 -3.83
N VAL A 577 -20.51 -23.18 -4.66
CA VAL A 577 -19.29 -23.62 -5.34
C VAL A 577 -18.26 -23.96 -4.26
N LYS A 578 -17.52 -25.08 -4.43
CA LYS A 578 -16.55 -25.57 -3.44
C LYS A 578 -15.65 -24.41 -2.95
N PRO A 579 -15.72 -24.03 -1.66
CA PRO A 579 -14.92 -22.93 -1.15
C PRO A 579 -13.45 -23.32 -1.15
N ALA A 580 -12.55 -22.39 -1.50
CA ALA A 580 -11.09 -22.57 -1.40
C ALA A 580 -10.61 -22.97 0.02
N VAL A 581 -11.46 -22.74 1.02
CA VAL A 581 -11.30 -23.21 2.40
C VAL A 581 -11.22 -24.74 2.49
N PHE A 582 -11.89 -25.48 1.59
CA PHE A 582 -11.84 -26.95 1.57
C PHE A 582 -10.42 -27.47 1.29
N ASP A 583 -9.73 -26.89 0.30
CA ASP A 583 -8.35 -27.27 -0.03
C ASP A 583 -7.37 -26.86 1.09
N LEU A 584 -7.64 -25.77 1.81
CA LEU A 584 -6.89 -25.39 3.00
C LEU A 584 -7.08 -26.40 4.15
N ILE A 585 -8.32 -26.84 4.40
CA ILE A 585 -8.61 -27.85 5.42
C ILE A 585 -7.99 -29.20 5.05
N LEU A 586 -8.06 -29.58 3.77
CA LEU A 586 -7.47 -30.81 3.25
C LEU A 586 -5.94 -30.80 3.39
N THR A 587 -5.28 -29.69 3.05
CA THR A 587 -3.82 -29.54 3.21
C THR A 587 -3.40 -29.57 4.68
N ILE A 588 -4.14 -28.91 5.58
CA ILE A 588 -3.89 -29.02 7.03
C ILE A 588 -4.06 -30.47 7.51
N ALA A 589 -5.09 -31.18 7.06
CA ALA A 589 -5.32 -32.58 7.42
C ALA A 589 -4.17 -33.49 6.95
N ILE A 590 -3.68 -33.28 5.72
CA ILE A 590 -2.53 -34.02 5.17
C ILE A 590 -1.25 -33.74 5.98
N LEU A 591 -0.99 -32.47 6.35
CA LEU A 591 0.16 -32.09 7.16
C LEU A 591 0.10 -32.70 8.57
N VAL A 592 -1.06 -32.69 9.22
CA VAL A 592 -1.26 -33.34 10.52
C VAL A 592 -1.05 -34.84 10.43
N TYR A 593 -1.57 -35.48 9.38
CA TYR A 593 -1.38 -36.91 9.14
C TYR A 593 0.10 -37.27 8.96
N LEU A 594 0.82 -36.56 8.08
CA LEU A 594 2.25 -36.78 7.86
C LEU A 594 3.08 -36.50 9.11
N GLY A 595 2.75 -35.45 9.87
CA GLY A 595 3.39 -35.13 11.14
C GLY A 595 3.18 -36.22 12.19
N PHE A 596 1.98 -36.79 12.28
CA PHE A 596 1.69 -37.91 13.17
C PHE A 596 2.48 -39.16 12.77
N VAL A 597 2.50 -39.52 11.49
CA VAL A 597 3.28 -40.65 10.97
C VAL A 597 4.78 -40.46 11.27
N TYR A 598 5.31 -39.27 11.01
CA TYR A 598 6.71 -38.95 11.32
C TYR A 598 7.02 -39.11 12.83
N LEU A 599 6.13 -38.64 13.70
CA LEU A 599 6.30 -38.73 15.15
C LEU A 599 6.28 -40.20 15.64
N VAL A 600 5.41 -41.03 15.05
CA VAL A 600 5.36 -42.47 15.31
C VAL A 600 6.66 -43.15 14.88
N VAL A 601 7.16 -42.85 13.68
CA VAL A 601 8.42 -43.42 13.16
C VAL A 601 9.61 -42.96 14.01
N TYR A 602 9.71 -41.67 14.33
CA TYR A 602 10.78 -41.13 15.15
C TYR A 602 10.82 -41.74 16.56
N ASN A 603 9.65 -41.94 17.17
CA ASN A 603 9.53 -42.55 18.49
C ASN A 603 9.39 -44.08 18.47
N PHE A 604 9.51 -44.73 17.30
CA PHE A 604 9.31 -46.17 17.15
C PHE A 604 10.30 -46.97 18.02
N SER A 605 11.53 -46.49 18.19
CA SER A 605 12.51 -47.11 19.11
C SER A 605 12.01 -47.16 20.57
N LYS A 606 11.36 -46.09 21.05
CA LYS A 606 10.77 -46.08 22.41
C LYS A 606 9.55 -47.00 22.50
N PHE A 607 8.72 -47.03 21.47
CA PHE A 607 7.55 -47.92 21.42
C PHE A 607 7.98 -49.40 21.36
N TYR A 608 8.98 -49.73 20.56
CA TYR A 608 9.59 -51.06 20.48
C TYR A 608 10.16 -51.47 21.83
N ASN A 609 10.96 -50.61 22.48
CA ASN A 609 11.52 -50.90 23.81
C ASN A 609 10.45 -51.06 24.91
N PHE A 610 9.31 -50.37 24.78
CA PHE A 610 8.18 -50.52 25.68
C PHE A 610 7.44 -51.85 25.44
N ALA A 611 7.21 -52.22 24.18
CA ALA A 611 6.58 -53.47 23.79
C ALA A 611 7.44 -54.70 24.17
N THR A 612 8.76 -54.62 23.99
CA THR A 612 9.68 -55.68 24.42
C THR A 612 9.73 -55.80 25.94
N LYS A 613 9.66 -54.69 26.68
CA LYS A 613 9.50 -54.72 28.15
C LYS A 613 8.20 -55.44 28.57
N ILE A 614 7.07 -55.13 27.94
CA ILE A 614 5.78 -55.79 28.24
C ILE A 614 5.81 -57.28 27.90
N SER A 615 6.46 -57.66 26.79
CA SER A 615 6.62 -59.06 26.39
C SER A 615 7.54 -59.82 27.35
N SER A 616 8.67 -59.23 27.75
CA SER A 616 9.62 -59.84 28.70
C SER A 616 9.07 -59.98 30.12
N GLY A 617 8.10 -59.14 30.51
CA GLY A 617 7.41 -59.22 31.79
C GLY A 617 6.50 -60.46 31.94
N LYS A 618 6.11 -61.12 30.85
CA LYS A 618 5.29 -62.34 30.88
C LYS A 618 6.08 -63.65 30.99
N SER A 619 7.41 -63.64 30.84
CA SER A 619 8.23 -64.87 30.86
C SER A 619 8.78 -65.24 32.25
N LYS A 620 8.44 -64.51 33.32
CA LYS A 620 8.85 -64.81 34.72
C LYS A 620 7.72 -65.32 35.60
N SER A 621 6.86 -66.17 35.04
CA SER A 621 5.92 -67.00 35.78
C SER A 621 5.83 -68.36 35.11
N SER A 622 6.89 -69.15 35.25
CA SER A 622 6.81 -70.62 35.30
C SER A 622 7.92 -71.15 36.20
#